data_AF-M7NPQ5-F1
#
_entry.id   AF-M7NPQ5-F1
#
_cell.length_a   1.000
_cell.length_b   1.000
_cell.length_c   1.000
_cell.angle_alpha   90.00
_cell.angle_beta   90.00
_cell.angle_gamma   90.00
#
_symmetry.space_group_name_H-M   'P 1'
#
loop_
_entity.id
_entity.type
_entity.pdbx_description
1 polymer ?
#
loop_
_entity_poly.entity_id
_entity_poly.type
_entity_poly.pdbx_seq_one_letter_code
_entity_poly.pdbx_strand_id
1 'polypeptide(L)'
;MALAVDLLNPVPEAEARKHKLKRLIQRPNSFFMDVKCPGCFNITTIFSHAQTVVICGSCASVLSQPTGGKARLMEGCSFRRKN
;
A
#
# COMPACT_ATOMS: atom_id res chain seq x y z
N MET A 1 -16.06 23.97 -22.30
CA MET A 1 -16.12 23.74 -20.85
C MET A 1 -17.52 23.25 -20.52
N ALA A 2 -17.67 22.04 -19.96
CA ALA A 2 -18.97 21.62 -19.47
C ALA A 2 -19.34 22.51 -18.27
N LEU A 3 -20.49 23.19 -18.33
CA LEU A 3 -20.95 24.17 -17.34
C LEU A 3 -21.46 23.52 -16.04
N ALA A 4 -21.62 22.19 -16.03
CA ALA A 4 -22.08 21.43 -14.87
C ALA A 4 -21.15 20.23 -14.62
N VAL A 5 -20.71 20.07 -13.37
CA VAL A 5 -19.96 18.91 -12.89
C VAL A 5 -20.95 18.01 -12.15
N ASP A 6 -21.04 16.74 -12.56
CA ASP A 6 -21.79 15.74 -11.80
C ASP A 6 -21.07 15.45 -10.46
N LEU A 7 -21.66 15.94 -9.38
CA LEU A 7 -21.15 15.77 -8.02
C LEU A 7 -21.52 14.41 -7.42
N LEU A 8 -22.60 13.80 -7.90
CA LEU A 8 -23.13 12.55 -7.34
C LEU A 8 -22.36 11.35 -7.90
N ASN A 9 -21.99 11.42 -9.19
CA ASN A 9 -21.24 10.37 -9.89
C ASN A 9 -19.94 10.92 -10.49
N PRO A 10 -18.96 11.32 -9.65
CA PRO A 10 -17.68 11.81 -10.15
C PRO A 10 -16.92 10.70 -10.90
N VAL A 11 -16.18 11.09 -11.93
CA VAL A 11 -15.31 10.16 -12.66
C VAL A 11 -14.23 9.56 -11.73
N PRO A 12 -13.91 8.25 -11.83
CA PRO A 12 -12.99 7.57 -10.91
C PRO A 12 -11.60 8.22 -10.84
N GLU A 13 -11.12 8.74 -11.97
CA GLU A 13 -9.83 9.43 -12.06
C GLU A 13 -9.82 10.74 -11.24
N ALA A 14 -10.92 11.48 -11.25
CA ALA A 14 -11.05 12.71 -10.48
C ALA A 14 -11.08 12.41 -8.98
N GLU A 15 -11.73 11.32 -8.56
CA GLU A 15 -11.72 10.88 -7.17
C GLU A 15 -10.35 10.38 -6.69
N ALA A 16 -9.60 9.70 -7.55
CA ALA A 16 -8.27 9.19 -7.22
C ALA A 16 -7.27 10.32 -6.92
N ARG A 17 -7.39 11.45 -7.63
CA ARG A 17 -6.57 12.66 -7.42
C ARG A 17 -6.92 13.42 -6.14
N LYS A 18 -8.15 13.30 -5.62
CA LYS A 18 -8.55 13.97 -4.37
C LYS A 18 -7.82 13.36 -3.17
N HIS A 19 -7.53 14.22 -2.18
CA HIS A 19 -7.03 13.78 -0.88
C HIS A 19 -8.02 12.77 -0.25
N LYS A 20 -7.51 11.77 0.48
CA LYS A 20 -8.31 10.65 1.04
C LYS A 20 -9.54 11.07 1.85
N LEU A 21 -9.48 12.23 2.53
CA LEU A 21 -10.58 12.80 3.33
C LEU A 21 -11.56 13.65 2.51
N LYS A 22 -11.19 14.08 1.30
CA LYS A 22 -12.00 14.95 0.42
C LYS A 22 -12.68 14.20 -0.73
N ARG A 23 -12.59 12.87 -0.75
CA ARG A 23 -13.34 12.01 -1.67
C ARG A 23 -14.82 12.05 -1.31
N LEU A 24 -15.71 11.67 -2.24
CA LEU A 24 -17.15 11.59 -1.97
C LEU A 24 -17.42 10.69 -0.76
N ILE A 25 -16.72 9.55 -0.71
CA ILE A 25 -16.66 8.66 0.44
C ILE A 25 -15.19 8.51 0.84
N GLN A 26 -14.90 8.75 2.11
CA GLN A 26 -13.55 8.65 2.65
C GLN A 26 -13.09 7.20 2.68
N ARG A 27 -11.88 6.94 2.17
CA ARG A 27 -11.26 5.61 2.20
C ARG A 27 -9.73 5.71 2.31
N PRO A 28 -9.07 4.76 3.00
CA PRO A 28 -7.62 4.75 3.11
C PRO A 28 -6.93 4.54 1.76
N ASN A 29 -5.69 5.01 1.66
CA ASN A 29 -4.78 4.71 0.53
C ASN A 29 -3.83 3.54 0.84
N SER A 30 -3.81 3.06 2.08
CA SER A 30 -2.99 1.96 2.54
C SER A 30 -3.60 0.61 2.20
N PHE A 31 -2.76 -0.42 2.17
CA PHE A 31 -3.18 -1.79 1.89
C PHE A 31 -2.27 -2.78 2.61
N PHE A 32 -2.71 -4.02 2.72
CA PHE A 32 -1.86 -5.14 3.11
C PHE A 32 -1.29 -5.79 1.86
N MET A 33 -0.09 -6.32 1.98
CA MET A 33 0.59 -7.05 0.92
C MET A 33 1.24 -8.32 1.46
N ASP A 34 1.28 -9.35 0.63
CA ASP A 34 2.01 -10.57 0.87
C ASP A 34 3.41 -10.40 0.28
N VAL A 35 4.44 -10.39 1.12
CA VAL A 35 5.84 -10.27 0.73
C VAL A 35 6.51 -11.63 0.82
N LYS A 36 7.09 -12.06 -0.30
CA LYS A 36 7.87 -13.30 -0.40
C LYS A 36 9.34 -12.98 -0.18
N CYS A 37 9.94 -13.64 0.80
CA CYS A 37 11.38 -13.52 1.05
C CYS A 37 12.20 -14.24 -0.03
N PRO A 38 13.31 -13.64 -0.53
CA PRO A 38 14.15 -14.28 -1.55
C PRO A 38 14.90 -15.53 -1.06
N GLY A 39 15.22 -15.62 0.23
CA GLY A 39 16.01 -16.73 0.79
C GLY A 39 15.15 -17.93 1.21
N CYS A 40 14.15 -17.70 2.07
CA CYS A 40 13.37 -18.77 2.68
C CYS A 40 12.02 -19.04 1.99
N PHE A 41 11.69 -18.30 0.92
CA PHE A 41 10.44 -18.36 0.14
C PHE A 41 9.12 -18.27 0.93
N ASN A 42 9.19 -18.08 2.23
CA ASN A 42 8.04 -17.84 3.09
C ASN A 42 7.37 -16.52 2.75
N ILE A 43 6.05 -16.55 2.82
CA ILE A 43 5.17 -15.43 2.53
C ILE A 43 4.74 -14.82 3.86
N THR A 44 4.93 -13.52 4.01
CA THR A 44 4.54 -12.77 5.21
C THR A 44 3.65 -11.61 4.84
N THR A 45 2.63 -11.35 5.65
CA THR A 45 1.73 -10.21 5.47
C THR A 45 2.33 -8.95 6.06
N ILE A 46 2.53 -7.93 5.24
CA ILE A 46 3.09 -6.64 5.62
C ILE A 46 2.10 -5.51 5.30
N PHE A 47 2.02 -4.51 6.18
CA PHE A 47 1.25 -3.30 5.94
C PHE A 47 2.03 -2.30 5.08
N SER A 48 1.38 -1.65 4.12
CA SER A 48 2.07 -0.79 3.14
C SER A 48 2.77 0.44 3.73
N HIS A 49 2.35 0.91 4.90
CA HIS A 49 2.97 2.03 5.62
C HIS A 49 3.48 1.57 7.00
N ALA A 50 4.11 0.39 7.06
CA ALA A 50 4.67 -0.14 8.29
C ALA A 50 5.66 0.87 8.94
N GLN A 51 5.44 1.17 10.21
CA GLN A 51 6.31 2.06 11.03
C GLN A 51 7.45 1.31 11.70
N THR A 52 7.34 -0.02 11.82
CA THR A 52 8.36 -0.88 12.40
C THR A 52 9.14 -1.59 11.30
N VAL A 53 10.37 -1.98 11.62
CA VAL A 53 11.15 -2.89 10.78
C VAL A 53 10.48 -4.25 10.81
N VAL A 54 10.12 -4.79 9.64
CA VAL A 54 9.45 -6.09 9.54
C VAL A 54 10.48 -7.14 9.18
N ILE A 55 10.51 -8.22 9.96
CA ILE A 55 11.48 -9.29 9.87
C ILE A 55 10.75 -10.58 9.43
N CYS A 56 11.40 -11.39 8.59
CA CYS A 56 10.89 -12.69 8.22
C CYS A 56 10.94 -13.66 9.40
N GLY A 57 9.83 -14.32 9.73
CA GLY A 57 9.75 -15.24 10.87
C GLY A 57 10.66 -16.46 10.80
N SER A 58 11.08 -16.90 9.60
CA SER A 58 11.90 -18.11 9.41
C SER A 58 13.38 -17.84 9.17
N CYS A 59 13.73 -16.78 8.44
CA CYS A 59 15.12 -16.50 8.09
C CYS A 59 15.69 -15.25 8.76
N ALA A 60 14.93 -14.60 9.66
CA ALA A 60 15.32 -13.40 10.41
C ALA A 60 15.83 -12.23 9.55
N SER A 61 15.61 -12.29 8.24
CA SER A 61 15.99 -11.24 7.29
C SER A 61 15.00 -10.09 7.36
N VAL A 62 15.50 -8.87 7.17
CA VAL A 62 14.66 -7.68 7.11
C VAL A 62 13.90 -7.67 5.78
N LEU A 63 12.58 -7.57 5.83
CA LEU A 63 11.72 -7.53 4.65
C LEU A 63 11.35 -6.09 4.25
N SER A 64 11.15 -5.23 5.25
CA SER A 64 10.87 -3.81 5.01
C SER A 64 11.46 -2.90 6.08
N GLN A 65 11.90 -1.72 5.65
CA GLN A 65 12.31 -0.61 6.51
C GLN A 65 11.22 0.47 6.53
N PRO A 66 10.96 1.08 7.70
CA PRO A 66 9.99 2.16 7.80
C PRO A 66 10.50 3.43 7.11
N THR A 67 9.58 4.19 6.52
CA THR A 67 9.84 5.52 5.96
C THR A 67 8.73 6.47 6.39
N GLY A 68 8.81 7.75 6.01
CA GLY A 68 7.71 8.71 6.25
C GLY A 68 6.42 8.42 5.46
N GLY A 69 6.45 7.47 4.51
CA GLY A 69 5.31 7.11 3.68
C GLY A 69 5.16 5.60 3.54
N LYS A 70 5.24 5.09 2.30
CA LYS A 70 5.23 3.64 2.06
C LYS A 70 6.52 3.02 2.57
N ALA A 71 6.42 1.90 3.27
CA ALA A 71 7.58 1.15 3.72
C ALA A 71 8.47 0.75 2.53
N ARG A 72 9.78 0.81 2.72
CA ARG A 72 10.76 0.42 1.70
C ARG A 72 11.00 -1.08 1.82
N LEU A 73 10.69 -1.84 0.78
CA LEU A 73 11.02 -3.28 0.71
C LEU A 73 12.52 -3.47 0.47
N MET A 74 13.08 -4.55 1.01
CA MET A 74 14.47 -4.92 0.75
C MET A 74 14.64 -5.46 -0.68
N GLU A 75 15.84 -5.33 -1.23
CA GLU A 75 16.16 -5.83 -2.57
C GLU A 75 15.89 -7.34 -2.69
N GLY A 76 15.34 -7.76 -3.83
CA GLY A 76 14.99 -9.17 -4.08
C GLY A 76 13.68 -9.65 -3.44
N CYS A 77 13.01 -8.86 -2.60
CA CYS A 77 11.68 -9.20 -2.09
C CYS A 77 10.62 -8.94 -3.17
N SER A 78 9.79 -9.95 -3.45
CA SER A 78 8.61 -9.80 -4.32
C SER A 78 7.36 -9.61 -3.46
N PHE A 79 6.42 -8.80 -3.92
CA PHE A 79 5.17 -8.57 -3.18
C PHE A 79 3.94 -8.69 -4.08
N ARG A 80 2.84 -9.13 -3.47
CA ARG A 80 1.50 -9.15 -4.05
C ARG A 80 0.57 -8.36 -3.14
N ARG A 81 -0.22 -7.44 -3.69
CA ARG A 81 -1.26 -6.75 -2.92
C ARG A 81 -2.38 -7.73 -2.53
N LYS A 82 -2.78 -7.73 -1.26
CA LYS A 82 -3.98 -8.43 -0.79
C LYS A 82 -5.21 -7.58 -1.11
N ASN A 83 -6.25 -8.25 -1.60
CA ASN A 83 -7.59 -7.67 -1.78
C ASN A 83 -8.37 -7.78 -0.48
#